data_AF-A0A9P8ZMW3-F1
#
_entry.id   AF-A0A9P8ZMW3-F1
#
_cell.length_a   1.000
_cell.length_b   1.000
_cell.length_c   1.000
_cell.angle_alpha   90.00
_cell.angle_beta   90.00
_cell.angle_gamma   90.00
#
_symmetry.space_group_name_H-M   'P 1'
#
loop_
_entity.id
_entity.type
_entity.pdbx_description
1 polymer ?
#
loop_
_entity_poly.entity_id
_entity_poly.type
_entity_poly.pdbx_seq_one_letter_code
_entity_poly.pdbx_strand_id
1 'polypeptide(L)'
;MSNRTQPNDNFRLGCLYVVAFAQAVAPHVGLIIPLDTDSGALVHIRVDRATSPHWQYQNPTTPIPRAPHAHSTYILVLRAAAEAEPAPANDKFGECAPWVWQVIQRLLGQGNLSLMSGADIPALAAEFDTFVSGNRAFATRTHFSNCAVSQISS
;
A
#
# COMPACT_ATOMS: atom_id res chain seq x y z
N MET A 1 4.23 -19.15 -29.87
CA MET A 1 4.99 -17.91 -29.60
C MET A 1 4.31 -17.24 -28.41
N SER A 2 4.84 -17.43 -27.20
CA SER A 2 4.23 -16.85 -25.99
C SER A 2 4.63 -15.39 -25.88
N ASN A 3 3.64 -14.48 -25.94
CA ASN A 3 3.80 -13.10 -25.51
C ASN A 3 4.16 -13.10 -24.02
N ARG A 4 5.47 -13.03 -23.71
CA ARG A 4 5.92 -12.66 -22.36
C ARG A 4 5.59 -11.18 -22.18
N THR A 5 4.56 -10.88 -21.40
CA THR A 5 4.37 -9.56 -20.80
C THR A 5 5.66 -9.20 -20.06
N GLN A 6 6.31 -8.11 -20.48
CA GLN A 6 7.52 -7.61 -19.81
C GLN A 6 7.20 -7.29 -18.34
N PRO A 7 8.17 -7.45 -17.42
CA PRO A 7 8.05 -6.92 -16.06
C PRO A 7 7.66 -5.45 -16.13
N ASN A 8 6.76 -5.01 -15.25
CA ASN A 8 6.47 -3.59 -15.14
C ASN A 8 7.69 -2.94 -14.46
N ASP A 9 8.48 -2.15 -15.18
CA ASP A 9 9.74 -1.53 -14.71
C ASP A 9 9.55 -0.61 -13.48
N ASN A 10 8.30 -0.40 -13.06
CA ASN A 10 7.92 0.36 -11.89
C ASN A 10 8.15 -0.37 -10.55
N PHE A 11 8.40 -1.69 -10.55
CA PHE A 11 8.71 -2.41 -9.33
C PHE A 11 10.22 -2.65 -9.14
N ARG A 12 10.73 -2.33 -7.94
CA ARG A 12 12.12 -2.37 -7.53
C ARG A 12 12.25 -3.16 -6.23
N LEU A 13 13.36 -3.88 -6.10
CA LEU A 13 13.65 -4.69 -4.91
C LEU A 13 13.77 -3.82 -3.67
N GLY A 14 13.08 -4.21 -2.60
CA GLY A 14 13.16 -3.54 -1.29
C GLY A 14 12.31 -2.28 -1.17
N CYS A 15 11.56 -1.89 -2.20
CA CYS A 15 10.68 -0.73 -2.14
C CYS A 15 9.33 -1.09 -1.50
N LEU A 16 8.79 -0.13 -0.75
CA LEU A 16 7.44 -0.17 -0.19
C LEU A 16 6.50 0.62 -1.10
N TYR A 17 5.35 0.05 -1.45
CA TYR A 17 4.40 0.68 -2.36
C TYR A 17 3.12 1.06 -1.63
N VAL A 18 2.65 2.29 -1.85
CA VAL A 18 1.30 2.71 -1.46
C VAL A 18 0.33 2.31 -2.55
N VAL A 19 -0.73 1.58 -2.20
CA VAL A 19 -1.74 1.13 -3.14
C VAL A 19 -3.11 1.70 -2.82
N ALA A 20 -3.80 2.15 -3.86
CA ALA A 20 -5.20 2.55 -3.81
C ALA A 20 -6.06 1.48 -4.50
N PHE A 21 -7.21 1.13 -3.91
CA PHE A 21 -8.18 0.23 -4.51
C PHE A 21 -9.61 0.55 -4.05
N ALA A 22 -10.62 0.04 -4.74
CA ALA A 22 -12.00 0.30 -4.37
C ALA A 22 -12.49 -0.75 -3.36
N GLN A 23 -12.88 -0.33 -2.15
CA GLN A 23 -13.57 -1.20 -1.19
C GLN A 23 -14.94 -0.63 -0.89
N ALA A 24 -15.99 -1.40 -1.15
CA ALA A 24 -17.39 -0.99 -0.94
C ALA A 24 -17.69 0.42 -1.49
N VAL A 25 -17.42 0.64 -2.79
CA VAL A 25 -17.60 1.90 -3.53
C VAL A 25 -16.79 3.12 -3.03
N ALA A 26 -15.85 2.92 -2.11
CA ALA A 26 -14.96 3.96 -1.60
C ALA A 26 -13.48 3.69 -1.96
N PRO A 27 -12.66 4.73 -2.22
CA PRO A 27 -11.21 4.57 -2.32
C PRO A 27 -10.66 4.10 -0.97
N HIS A 28 -9.84 3.06 -1.04
CA HIS A 28 -9.21 2.39 0.08
C HIS A 28 -7.70 2.35 -0.14
N VAL A 29 -6.92 2.46 0.93
CA VAL A 29 -5.46 2.59 0.85
C VAL A 29 -4.79 1.51 1.70
N GLY A 30 -3.71 0.93 1.16
CA GLY A 30 -2.86 -0.03 1.86
C GLY A 30 -1.40 0.12 1.47
N LEU A 31 -0.55 -0.68 2.10
CA LEU A 31 0.87 -0.79 1.78
C LEU A 31 1.17 -2.20 1.28
N ILE A 32 1.92 -2.32 0.20
CA ILE A 32 2.30 -3.62 -0.34
C ILE A 32 3.82 -3.69 -0.54
N ILE A 33 4.38 -4.84 -0.19
CA ILE A 33 5.74 -5.20 -0.55
C ILE A 33 5.70 -6.48 -1.41
N PRO A 34 6.40 -6.55 -2.55
CA PRO A 34 6.44 -7.75 -3.37
C PRO A 34 6.92 -8.97 -2.56
N LEU A 35 6.12 -10.04 -2.56
CA LEU A 35 6.50 -11.34 -2.01
C LEU A 35 7.27 -12.11 -3.06
N ASP A 36 6.79 -12.13 -4.29
CA ASP A 36 7.42 -12.81 -5.41
C ASP A 36 7.15 -12.10 -6.74
N THR A 37 7.38 -12.81 -7.85
CA THR A 37 7.20 -12.24 -9.18
C THR A 37 5.78 -11.86 -9.50
N ASP A 38 4.78 -12.41 -8.83
CA ASP A 38 3.37 -12.26 -9.19
C ASP A 38 2.48 -11.99 -7.95
N SER A 39 3.04 -11.98 -6.74
CA SER A 39 2.33 -11.74 -5.48
C SER A 39 3.04 -10.75 -4.55
N GLY A 40 2.27 -10.09 -3.68
CA GLY A 40 2.73 -9.13 -2.68
C GLY A 40 2.08 -9.33 -1.31
N ALA A 41 2.80 -9.00 -0.25
CA ALA A 41 2.26 -8.93 1.10
C ALA A 41 1.61 -7.56 1.30
N LEU A 42 0.28 -7.53 1.27
CA LEU A 42 -0.51 -6.32 1.49
C LEU A 42 -0.76 -6.18 2.99
N VAL A 43 -0.57 -4.98 3.53
CA VAL A 43 -1.09 -4.58 4.85
C VAL A 43 -2.09 -3.45 4.66
N HIS A 44 -3.27 -3.60 5.24
CA HIS A 44 -4.33 -2.59 5.18
C HIS A 44 -5.25 -2.71 6.40
N ILE A 45 -6.23 -1.82 6.50
CA ILE A 45 -7.31 -1.94 7.48
C ILE A 45 -8.64 -2.09 6.78
N ARG A 46 -9.52 -2.99 7.22
CA ARG A 46 -10.84 -3.16 6.63
C ARG A 46 -11.91 -3.20 7.71
N VAL A 47 -13.06 -2.58 7.44
CA VAL A 47 -14.28 -2.86 8.20
C VAL A 47 -14.89 -4.15 7.68
N ASP A 48 -14.93 -5.17 8.54
CA ASP A 48 -15.70 -6.37 8.29
C ASP A 48 -16.99 -6.33 9.09
N ARG A 49 -18.05 -5.74 8.50
CA ARG A 49 -19.35 -5.56 9.17
C ARG A 49 -20.00 -6.87 9.63
N ALA A 50 -19.56 -8.02 9.14
CA ALA A 50 -20.04 -9.32 9.62
C ALA A 50 -19.47 -9.69 10.99
N THR A 51 -18.28 -9.20 11.33
CA THR A 51 -17.52 -9.61 12.53
C THR A 51 -17.22 -8.44 13.48
N SER A 52 -17.14 -7.20 12.99
CA SER A 52 -16.93 -6.01 13.82
C SER A 52 -17.42 -4.72 13.14
N PRO A 53 -17.96 -3.76 13.90
CA PRO A 53 -18.25 -2.43 13.38
C PRO A 53 -16.98 -1.56 13.21
N HIS A 54 -15.82 -1.99 13.70
CA HIS A 54 -14.57 -1.22 13.68
C HIS A 54 -13.65 -1.65 12.55
N TRP A 55 -12.66 -0.80 12.25
CA TRP A 55 -11.56 -1.16 11.36
C TRP A 55 -10.74 -2.30 11.97
N GLN A 56 -10.35 -3.26 11.13
CA GLN A 56 -9.49 -4.37 11.52
C GLN A 56 -8.28 -4.43 10.60
N TYR A 57 -7.11 -4.60 11.20
CA TYR A 57 -5.88 -4.91 10.48
C TYR A 57 -6.03 -6.22 9.69
N GLN A 58 -5.56 -6.23 8.43
CA GLN A 58 -5.40 -7.45 7.66
C GLN A 58 -4.06 -7.44 6.92
N ASN A 59 -3.52 -8.63 6.67
CA ASN A 59 -2.24 -8.80 5.99
C ASN A 59 -2.23 -9.87 4.88
N PRO A 60 -3.20 -9.86 3.95
CA PRO A 60 -3.32 -10.90 2.94
C PRO A 60 -2.14 -10.93 1.97
N THR A 61 -1.89 -12.10 1.39
CA THR A 61 -1.13 -12.22 0.14
C THR A 61 -2.06 -11.87 -1.02
N THR A 62 -1.62 -10.95 -1.87
CA THR A 62 -2.45 -10.39 -2.94
C THR A 62 -1.68 -10.42 -4.28
N PRO A 63 -2.34 -10.73 -5.41
CA PRO A 63 -1.69 -10.65 -6.73
C PRO A 63 -1.22 -9.22 -7.06
N ILE A 64 -0.02 -9.10 -7.63
CA ILE A 64 0.54 -7.82 -8.11
C ILE A 64 1.02 -7.94 -9.56
N PRO A 65 1.06 -6.84 -10.34
CA PRO A 65 1.76 -6.83 -11.61
C PRO A 65 3.24 -7.16 -11.40
N ARG A 66 3.86 -7.88 -12.34
CA ARG A 66 5.16 -8.53 -12.12
C ARG A 66 6.19 -7.63 -11.44
N ALA A 67 6.73 -8.07 -10.31
CA ALA A 67 7.66 -7.34 -9.47
C ALA A 67 8.87 -8.20 -9.07
N PRO A 68 10.02 -7.63 -8.70
CA PRO A 68 11.12 -8.43 -8.19
C PRO A 68 10.91 -8.78 -6.70
N HIS A 69 11.37 -9.96 -6.30
CA HIS A 69 11.08 -10.63 -5.01
C HIS A 69 11.74 -9.95 -3.80
N ALA A 70 10.98 -9.47 -2.80
CA ALA A 70 11.58 -8.85 -1.61
C ALA A 70 12.10 -9.88 -0.58
N HIS A 71 13.08 -9.48 0.23
CA HIS A 71 13.54 -10.30 1.36
C HIS A 71 12.46 -10.44 2.45
N SER A 72 12.34 -11.65 3.00
CA SER A 72 11.38 -12.00 4.06
C SER A 72 11.44 -11.07 5.29
N THR A 73 12.61 -10.55 5.63
CA THR A 73 12.80 -9.62 6.75
C THR A 73 12.00 -8.32 6.59
N TYR A 74 11.90 -7.78 5.37
CA TYR A 74 11.16 -6.54 5.12
C TYR A 74 9.65 -6.73 5.33
N ILE A 75 9.12 -7.90 4.99
CA ILE A 75 7.72 -8.24 5.20
C ILE A 75 7.40 -8.31 6.70
N LEU A 76 8.29 -8.89 7.50
CA LEU A 76 8.12 -8.96 8.96
C LEU A 76 8.14 -7.57 9.59
N VAL A 77 9.06 -6.72 9.17
CA VAL A 77 9.15 -5.33 9.64
C VAL A 77 7.89 -4.53 9.29
N LEU A 78 7.41 -4.64 8.05
CA LEU A 78 6.17 -3.99 7.61
C LEU A 78 4.96 -4.46 8.43
N ARG A 79 4.82 -5.77 8.63
CA ARG A 79 3.71 -6.34 9.41
C ARG A 79 3.74 -5.86 10.86
N ALA A 80 4.90 -5.90 11.50
CA ALA A 80 5.07 -5.45 12.88
C ALA A 80 4.76 -3.95 13.03
N ALA A 81 5.20 -3.11 12.07
CA ALA A 81 4.89 -1.69 12.10
C ALA A 81 3.39 -1.43 11.91
N ALA A 82 2.74 -2.14 10.99
CA ALA A 82 1.31 -2.01 10.73
C ALA A 82 0.44 -2.51 11.90
N GLU A 83 0.80 -3.63 12.52
CA GLU A 83 0.09 -4.19 13.67
C GLU A 83 0.21 -3.31 14.93
N ALA A 84 1.31 -2.57 15.06
CA ALA A 84 1.51 -1.62 16.15
C ALA A 84 0.69 -0.32 16.01
N GLU A 85 0.16 -0.02 14.82
CA GLU A 85 -0.69 1.15 14.60
C GLU A 85 -2.15 0.82 14.89
N PRO A 86 -2.79 1.48 15.88
CA PRO A 86 -4.16 1.19 16.23
C PRO A 86 -5.10 1.46 15.06
N ALA A 87 -5.97 0.50 14.78
CA ALA A 87 -7.02 0.70 13.80
C ALA A 87 -7.98 1.81 14.30
N PRO A 88 -8.42 2.73 13.42
CA PRO A 88 -9.30 3.83 13.80
C PRO A 88 -10.71 3.37 14.18
N ALA A 89 -11.51 4.28 14.74
CA ALA A 89 -12.80 3.96 15.32
C ALA A 89 -13.89 3.60 14.30
N ASN A 90 -13.69 3.92 13.01
CA ASN A 90 -14.70 3.82 11.95
C ASN A 90 -15.83 4.86 12.09
N ASP A 91 -15.49 6.05 12.56
CA ASP A 91 -16.43 7.18 12.70
C ASP A 91 -16.32 8.21 11.55
N LYS A 92 -15.27 8.12 10.73
CA LYS A 92 -15.02 9.01 9.58
C LYS A 92 -14.77 8.22 8.30
N PHE A 93 -15.20 8.81 7.18
CA PHE A 93 -14.90 8.26 5.87
C PHE A 93 -13.41 8.49 5.51
N GLY A 94 -12.76 7.49 4.92
CA GLY A 94 -11.40 7.62 4.40
C GLY A 94 -10.27 7.44 5.42
N GLU A 95 -10.56 6.96 6.63
CA GLU A 95 -9.56 6.77 7.71
C GLU A 95 -8.40 5.81 7.37
N CYS A 96 -8.55 5.00 6.33
CA CYS A 96 -7.48 4.14 5.80
C CYS A 96 -6.24 4.90 5.35
N ALA A 97 -6.38 6.07 4.73
CA ALA A 97 -5.22 6.85 4.26
C ALA A 97 -4.41 7.43 5.45
N PRO A 98 -5.04 8.13 6.42
CA PRO A 98 -4.35 8.54 7.65
C PRO A 98 -3.63 7.40 8.37
N TRP A 99 -4.26 6.21 8.48
CA TRP A 99 -3.62 5.05 9.10
C TRP A 99 -2.36 4.61 8.33
N VAL A 100 -2.42 4.53 6.99
CA VAL A 100 -1.25 4.21 6.16
C VAL A 100 -0.10 5.19 6.37
N TRP A 101 -0.40 6.48 6.47
CA TRP A 101 0.61 7.52 6.72
C TRP A 101 1.27 7.36 8.09
N GLN A 102 0.54 6.94 9.12
CA GLN A 102 1.12 6.62 10.43
C GLN A 102 2.05 5.40 10.37
N VAL A 103 1.69 4.37 9.62
CA VAL A 103 2.56 3.19 9.42
C VAL A 103 3.88 3.61 8.74
N ILE A 104 3.81 4.46 7.70
CA ILE A 104 5.00 5.01 7.03
C ILE A 104 5.83 5.85 8.01
N GLN A 105 5.19 6.71 8.80
CA GLN A 105 5.86 7.54 9.79
C GLN A 105 6.59 6.70 10.84
N ARG A 106 5.99 5.60 11.29
CA ARG A 106 6.63 4.65 12.20
C ARG A 106 7.85 4.00 11.57
N LEU A 107 7.75 3.52 10.33
CA LEU A 107 8.87 2.90 9.62
C LEU A 107 10.04 3.88 9.44
N LEU A 108 9.76 5.14 9.11
CA LEU A 108 10.76 6.21 9.04
C LEU A 108 11.41 6.48 10.40
N GLY A 109 10.61 6.61 11.46
CA GLY A 109 11.11 6.85 12.81
C GLY A 109 11.97 5.69 13.36
N GLN A 110 11.78 4.47 12.85
CA GLN A 110 12.59 3.30 13.19
C GLN A 110 13.84 3.14 12.30
N GLY A 111 14.00 3.96 11.26
CA GLY A 111 15.07 3.80 10.27
C GLY A 111 14.89 2.59 9.34
N ASN A 112 13.67 2.04 9.27
CA ASN A 112 13.32 0.89 8.43
C ASN A 112 12.82 1.29 7.02
N LEU A 113 12.62 2.59 6.81
CA LEU A 113 12.26 3.19 5.54
C LEU A 113 13.06 4.49 5.39
N SER A 114 13.40 4.84 4.16
CA SER A 114 14.01 6.12 3.81
C SER A 114 13.18 6.76 2.70
N LEU A 115 12.93 8.06 2.80
CA LEU A 115 12.39 8.83 1.68
C LEU A 115 13.56 9.38 0.84
N MET A 116 13.28 9.79 -0.41
CA MET A 116 14.29 10.50 -1.20
C MET A 116 14.64 11.83 -0.53
N SER A 117 15.84 12.33 -0.80
CA SER A 117 16.28 13.62 -0.23
C SER A 117 15.29 14.73 -0.57
N GLY A 118 14.81 15.45 0.46
CA GLY A 118 13.84 16.54 0.33
C GLY A 118 12.37 16.11 0.28
N ALA A 119 12.08 14.81 0.41
CA ALA A 119 10.71 14.30 0.48
C ALA A 119 10.22 14.21 1.94
N ASP A 120 8.94 14.49 2.14
CA ASP A 120 8.24 14.30 3.41
C ASP A 120 6.90 13.60 3.22
N ILE A 121 6.29 13.17 4.32
CA ILE A 121 4.99 12.48 4.28
C ILE A 121 3.88 13.38 3.70
N PRO A 122 3.78 14.67 4.04
CA PRO A 122 2.81 15.57 3.40
C PRO A 122 2.92 15.62 1.88
N ALA A 123 4.13 15.71 1.31
CA ALA A 123 4.34 15.69 -0.13
C ALA A 123 3.93 14.35 -0.74
N LEU A 124 4.22 13.22 -0.07
CA LEU A 124 3.85 11.88 -0.55
C LEU A 124 2.33 11.71 -0.56
N ALA A 125 1.65 12.18 0.49
CA ALA A 125 0.19 12.17 0.57
C ALA A 125 -0.44 13.01 -0.54
N ALA A 126 0.09 14.20 -0.82
CA ALA A 126 -0.40 15.08 -1.89
C ALA A 126 -0.19 14.48 -3.29
N GLU A 127 0.96 13.84 -3.54
CA GLU A 127 1.21 13.10 -4.78
C GLU A 127 0.22 11.94 -4.94
N PHE A 128 0.02 11.17 -3.87
CA PHE A 128 -0.93 10.06 -3.86
C PHE A 128 -2.36 10.52 -4.13
N ASP A 129 -2.83 11.58 -3.46
CA ASP A 129 -4.18 12.13 -3.68
C ASP A 129 -4.39 12.60 -5.12
N THR A 130 -3.37 13.23 -5.71
CA THR A 130 -3.37 13.65 -7.11
C THR A 130 -3.49 12.45 -8.05
N PHE A 131 -2.67 11.42 -7.81
CA PHE A 131 -2.68 10.18 -8.59
C PHE A 131 -4.04 9.48 -8.50
N VAL A 132 -4.58 9.31 -7.29
CA VAL A 132 -5.87 8.63 -7.08
C VAL A 132 -7.01 9.39 -7.74
N SER A 133 -7.02 10.73 -7.65
CA SER A 133 -8.04 11.56 -8.29
C SER A 133 -8.14 11.30 -9.81
N GLY A 134 -7.00 11.22 -10.49
CA GLY A 134 -6.94 10.91 -11.93
C GLY A 134 -7.25 9.45 -12.29
N ASN A 135 -7.21 8.54 -11.31
CA ASN A 135 -7.33 7.10 -11.53
C ASN A 135 -8.62 6.47 -10.97
N ARG A 136 -9.54 7.27 -10.44
CA ARG A 136 -10.79 6.77 -9.81
C ARG A 136 -11.60 5.84 -10.71
N ALA A 137 -11.63 6.10 -12.01
CA ALA A 137 -12.38 5.29 -12.99
C ALA A 137 -11.85 3.86 -13.15
N PHE A 138 -10.61 3.58 -12.72
CA PHE A 138 -9.94 2.30 -12.91
C PHE A 138 -9.89 1.43 -11.66
N ALA A 139 -10.30 1.96 -10.50
CA ALA A 139 -10.26 1.24 -9.24
C ALA A 139 -11.38 0.19 -9.15
N THR A 140 -11.01 -1.09 -9.03
CA THR A 140 -11.97 -2.18 -8.77
C THR A 140 -11.62 -2.90 -7.47
N ARG A 141 -12.56 -3.71 -6.96
CA ARG A 141 -12.38 -4.45 -5.69
C ARG A 141 -11.34 -5.56 -5.77
N THR A 142 -10.99 -6.02 -6.97
CA THR A 142 -10.21 -7.24 -7.20
C THR A 142 -8.95 -7.01 -8.02
N HIS A 143 -8.67 -5.78 -8.47
CA HIS A 143 -7.54 -5.51 -9.36
C HIS A 143 -6.89 -4.15 -9.11
N PHE A 144 -5.56 -4.18 -8.98
CA PHE A 144 -4.65 -3.04 -9.08
C PHE A 144 -4.36 -2.78 -10.56
N SER A 145 -5.10 -1.86 -11.19
CA SER A 145 -4.93 -1.57 -12.62
C SER A 145 -3.79 -0.59 -12.88
N ASN A 146 -3.53 0.35 -11.96
CA ASN A 146 -2.55 1.42 -12.15
C ASN A 146 -1.58 1.52 -10.96
N CYS A 147 -0.30 1.33 -11.24
CA CYS A 147 0.80 1.55 -10.30
C CYS A 147 1.67 2.68 -10.85
N ALA A 148 2.00 3.66 -10.01
CA ALA A 148 3.00 4.67 -10.30
C ALA A 148 4.13 4.58 -9.27
N VAL A 149 5.36 4.80 -9.73
CA VAL A 149 6.48 5.04 -8.82
C VAL A 149 6.36 6.48 -8.35
N SER A 150 6.27 6.67 -7.04
CA SER A 150 6.30 8.01 -6.47
C SER A 150 7.60 8.69 -6.86
N GLN A 151 7.52 9.95 -7.28
CA GLN A 151 8.68 10.75 -7.68
C GLN A 151 9.56 11.15 -6.48
N ILE A 152 9.10 10.86 -5.25
CA ILE A 152 9.73 11.31 -4.01
C ILE A 152 10.07 10.15 -3.05
N SER A 153 9.84 8.90 -3.45
CA SER A 153 10.23 7.71 -2.69
C SER A 153 11.13 6.79 -3.53
N SER A 154 12.27 6.37 -2.99
CA SER A 154 13.21 5.44 -3.64
C SER A 154 13.14 4.05 -3.05
#